data_AF-Q1IPF8-F1
#
_entry.id   AF-Q1IPF8-F1
#
_cell.length_a   1.000
_cell.length_b   1.000
_cell.length_c   1.000
_cell.angle_alpha   90.00
_cell.angle_beta   90.00
_cell.angle_gamma   90.00
#
_symmetry.space_group_name_H-M   'P 1'
#
loop_
_entity.id
_entity.type
_entity.pdbx_description
1 polymer ?
#
loop_
_entity_poly.entity_id
_entity_poly.type
_entity_poly.pdbx_seq_one_letter_code
_entity_poly.pdbx_strand_id
1 'polypeptide(L)'
;MFDLLKKILDGQNQFASGGLLLMILGSVGVFLRSLPSQLWSWIMRQSTMSITVKDDDQAFAWVKEWFLEQKFLKRVRRLDLDTSLRGAEAAMVPAPGRHWFMRGGRPYWVWFWRTENTKGYNQRRMESFMIETIGRDQQVLRQFVAEVVACHKKKLRTASYLYLYDDGWDRVESYWPRRLDSVLLKPGEKEHLIQDLERFRASRDRYRRLGVPYHRGYLFYGPPGTGKTSLVSALAARFGMSVYIVNLSELNDRTLKTAMNWVSDNSVILFEDIDCMNASTRRSQAGGAPRSETADDPKEKSAIDKMGVSLSGLLNVLDGFSAPENVVYAMTTNDISGLDAALLRPGRIDYKLYLGEACESQKVELYRRFFPESSEEEARAFAQANWAETMAEFQGLLLALEQEVGTTEVGVVQS
;
A
#
# COMPACT_ATOMS: atom_id res chain seq x y z
N MET A 1 34.51 -56.38 -8.64
CA MET A 1 35.53 -55.30 -8.64
C MET A 1 36.93 -55.88 -8.52
N PHE A 2 37.20 -56.73 -7.51
CA PHE A 2 38.48 -57.44 -7.36
C PHE A 2 38.83 -58.38 -8.53
N ASP A 3 37.87 -59.11 -9.10
CA ASP A 3 38.15 -60.00 -10.24
C ASP A 3 38.39 -59.25 -11.57
N LEU A 4 37.84 -58.04 -11.70
CA LEU A 4 38.09 -57.16 -12.84
C LEU A 4 39.51 -56.57 -12.77
N LEU A 5 39.92 -56.17 -11.56
CA LEU A 5 41.27 -55.70 -11.25
C LEU A 5 42.32 -56.79 -11.52
N LYS A 6 42.07 -58.03 -11.11
CA LYS A 6 42.96 -59.17 -11.41
C LYS A 6 43.13 -59.40 -12.92
N LYS A 7 42.05 -59.42 -13.69
CA LYS A 7 42.11 -59.58 -15.17
C LYS A 7 42.85 -58.46 -15.90
N ILE A 8 42.83 -57.24 -15.36
CA ILE A 8 43.53 -56.08 -15.91
C ILE A 8 45.04 -56.15 -15.61
N LEU A 9 45.40 -56.66 -14.43
CA LEU A 9 46.79 -56.87 -14.01
C LEU A 9 47.48 -58.05 -14.70
N ASP A 10 46.72 -59.05 -15.17
CA ASP A 10 47.23 -60.22 -15.91
C ASP A 10 47.41 -59.97 -17.43
N GLY A 11 47.19 -58.74 -17.92
CA GLY A 11 47.32 -58.42 -19.34
C GLY A 11 48.78 -58.39 -19.84
N GLN A 12 49.03 -58.88 -21.06
CA GLN A 12 50.39 -59.03 -21.66
C GLN A 12 51.22 -57.75 -21.76
N ASN A 13 50.66 -56.56 -21.49
CA ASN A 13 51.37 -55.29 -21.56
C ASN A 13 51.38 -54.58 -20.19
N GLN A 14 52.44 -54.84 -19.43
CA GLN A 14 52.60 -54.37 -18.04
C GLN A 14 52.51 -52.84 -17.92
N PHE A 15 53.01 -52.09 -18.90
CA PHE A 15 52.92 -50.62 -18.92
C PHE A 15 51.48 -50.12 -19.07
N ALA A 16 50.68 -50.76 -19.93
CA ALA A 16 49.27 -50.42 -20.12
C ALA A 16 48.44 -50.78 -18.87
N SER A 17 48.74 -51.93 -18.24
CA SER A 17 48.07 -52.36 -17.00
C SER A 17 48.35 -51.41 -15.83
N GLY A 18 49.59 -50.90 -15.69
CA GLY A 18 49.97 -49.93 -14.67
C GLY A 18 49.30 -48.56 -14.88
N GLY A 19 49.23 -48.10 -16.13
CA GLY A 19 48.49 -46.87 -16.48
C GLY A 19 46.99 -46.96 -16.18
N LEU A 20 46.37 -48.10 -16.49
CA LEU A 20 44.95 -48.32 -16.23
C LEU A 20 44.64 -48.46 -14.73
N LEU A 21 45.54 -49.09 -13.96
CA LEU A 21 45.45 -49.14 -12.50
C LEU A 21 45.51 -47.75 -11.87
N LEU A 22 46.44 -46.91 -12.33
CA LEU A 22 46.54 -45.51 -11.88
C LEU A 22 45.29 -44.69 -12.24
N MET A 23 44.71 -44.91 -13.42
CA MET A 23 43.43 -44.30 -13.80
C MET A 23 42.28 -44.75 -12.88
N ILE A 24 42.18 -46.04 -12.56
CA ILE A 24 41.14 -46.56 -11.65
C ILE A 24 41.34 -46.00 -10.24
N LEU A 25 42.57 -46.05 -9.71
CA LEU A 25 42.89 -45.51 -8.39
C LEU A 25 42.66 -43.99 -8.32
N GLY A 26 43.01 -43.26 -9.38
CA GLY A 26 42.73 -41.83 -9.51
C GLY A 26 41.22 -41.55 -9.54
N SER A 27 40.45 -42.34 -10.29
CA SER A 27 39.00 -42.21 -10.38
C SER A 27 38.32 -42.52 -9.04
N VAL A 28 38.76 -43.58 -8.35
CA VAL A 28 38.30 -43.93 -7.00
C VAL A 28 38.70 -42.84 -6.01
N GLY A 29 39.91 -42.28 -6.10
CA GLY A 29 40.37 -41.18 -5.26
C GLY A 29 39.51 -39.92 -5.42
N VAL A 30 39.17 -39.54 -6.65
CA VAL A 30 38.27 -38.41 -6.94
C VAL A 30 36.87 -38.68 -6.39
N PHE A 31 36.36 -39.90 -6.57
CA PHE A 31 35.06 -40.30 -6.01
C PHE A 31 35.03 -40.23 -4.49
N LEU A 32 36.03 -40.83 -3.82
CA LEU A 32 36.17 -40.82 -2.36
C LEU A 32 36.34 -39.40 -1.81
N ARG A 33 37.00 -38.50 -2.54
CA ARG A 33 37.12 -37.09 -2.18
C ARG A 33 35.76 -36.36 -2.23
N SER A 34 34.84 -36.81 -3.08
CA SER A 34 33.49 -36.24 -3.20
C SER A 34 32.47 -36.82 -2.21
N LEU A 35 32.72 -38.01 -1.65
CA LEU A 35 31.79 -38.66 -0.72
C LEU A 35 31.49 -37.84 0.55
N PRO A 36 32.48 -37.24 1.25
CA PRO A 36 32.18 -36.45 2.45
C PRO A 36 31.25 -35.28 2.18
N SER A 37 31.42 -34.56 1.06
CA SER A 37 30.57 -33.42 0.72
C SER A 37 29.16 -33.88 0.33
N GLN A 38 29.04 -34.99 -0.40
CA GLN A 38 27.75 -35.59 -0.74
C GLN A 38 27.00 -36.06 0.52
N LEU A 39 27.68 -36.80 1.40
CA LEU A 39 27.12 -37.30 2.65
C LEU A 39 26.69 -36.14 3.57
N TRP A 40 27.54 -35.13 3.72
CA TRP A 40 27.19 -33.92 4.48
C TRP A 40 25.97 -33.21 3.91
N SER A 41 25.92 -33.03 2.58
CA SER A 41 24.77 -32.42 1.92
C SER A 41 23.49 -33.24 2.11
N TRP A 42 23.59 -34.56 2.12
CA TRP A 42 22.47 -35.46 2.36
C TRP A 42 21.98 -35.37 3.81
N ILE A 43 22.88 -35.40 4.78
CA ILE A 43 22.55 -35.21 6.21
C ILE A 43 21.86 -33.88 6.42
N MET A 44 22.41 -32.80 5.84
CA MET A 44 21.82 -31.46 5.95
C MET A 44 20.41 -31.44 5.37
N ARG A 45 20.21 -31.91 4.14
CA ARG A 45 18.87 -31.99 3.51
C ARG A 45 17.85 -32.80 4.32
N GLN A 46 18.28 -33.81 5.07
CA GLN A 46 17.40 -34.64 5.91
C GLN A 46 17.14 -34.04 7.30
N SER A 47 17.94 -33.06 7.72
CA SER A 47 17.96 -32.50 9.08
C SER A 47 17.56 -31.03 9.13
N THR A 48 17.37 -30.39 7.97
CA THR A 48 16.95 -29.00 7.85
C THR A 48 15.62 -28.87 7.12
N MET A 49 14.96 -27.75 7.37
CA MET A 49 13.76 -27.32 6.67
C MET A 49 14.06 -25.99 5.99
N SER A 50 13.54 -25.81 4.78
CA SER A 50 13.75 -24.61 3.98
C SER A 50 12.42 -24.01 3.52
N ILE A 51 12.30 -22.68 3.54
CA ILE A 51 11.25 -21.93 2.86
C ILE A 51 11.89 -20.99 1.84
N THR A 52 11.34 -20.96 0.62
CA THR A 52 11.82 -20.10 -0.47
C THR A 52 10.77 -19.04 -0.78
N VAL A 53 11.20 -17.78 -0.86
CA VAL A 53 10.38 -16.62 -1.19
C VAL A 53 11.02 -15.91 -2.38
N LYS A 54 10.24 -15.66 -3.42
CA LYS A 54 10.68 -15.06 -4.68
C LYS A 54 10.07 -13.67 -4.83
N ASP A 55 10.74 -12.80 -5.57
CA ASP A 55 10.35 -11.39 -5.80
C ASP A 55 9.06 -11.20 -6.64
N ASP A 56 8.51 -12.27 -7.22
CA ASP A 56 7.17 -12.25 -7.83
C ASP A 56 6.04 -12.27 -6.80
N ASP A 57 6.34 -12.49 -5.52
CA ASP A 57 5.38 -12.53 -4.42
C ASP A 57 5.54 -11.31 -3.49
N GLN A 58 4.43 -10.74 -3.02
CA GLN A 58 4.42 -9.67 -2.02
C GLN A 58 5.12 -10.08 -0.71
N ALA A 59 5.13 -11.38 -0.40
CA ALA A 59 5.85 -11.95 0.73
C ALA A 59 7.34 -11.62 0.71
N PHE A 60 7.95 -11.38 -0.46
CA PHE A 60 9.34 -10.95 -0.58
C PHE A 60 9.57 -9.60 0.09
N ALA A 61 8.71 -8.63 -0.19
CA ALA A 61 8.75 -7.32 0.46
C ALA A 61 8.55 -7.44 1.98
N TRP A 62 7.59 -8.28 2.43
CA TRP A 62 7.31 -8.45 3.86
C TRP A 62 8.51 -9.05 4.61
N VAL A 63 9.20 -10.02 4.02
CA VAL A 63 10.43 -10.61 4.62
C VAL A 63 11.54 -9.56 4.71
N LYS A 64 11.72 -8.74 3.69
CA LYS A 64 12.68 -7.63 3.72
C LYS A 64 12.35 -6.62 4.81
N GLU A 65 11.08 -6.23 4.95
CA GLU A 65 10.61 -5.36 6.04
C GLU A 65 10.87 -5.97 7.41
N TRP A 66 10.58 -7.26 7.58
CA TRP A 66 10.85 -7.97 8.82
C TRP A 66 12.33 -7.95 9.18
N PHE A 67 13.24 -8.12 8.20
CA PHE A 67 14.68 -8.05 8.42
C PHE A 67 15.14 -6.69 8.98
N LEU A 68 14.53 -5.59 8.53
CA LEU A 68 14.86 -4.23 9.01
C LEU A 68 14.56 -4.04 10.50
N GLU A 69 13.54 -4.71 11.04
CA GLU A 69 13.23 -4.66 12.47
C GLU A 69 14.14 -5.56 13.33
N GLN A 70 14.92 -6.47 12.72
CA GLN A 70 15.71 -7.43 13.48
C GLN A 70 17.01 -6.85 14.02
N LYS A 71 17.27 -7.13 15.30
CA LYS A 71 18.55 -6.75 15.96
C LYS A 71 19.78 -7.36 15.29
N PHE A 72 19.64 -8.50 14.63
CA PHE A 72 20.77 -9.17 13.99
C PHE A 72 21.28 -8.42 12.77
N LEU A 73 20.45 -7.61 12.11
CA LEU A 73 20.85 -6.84 10.93
C LEU A 73 22.04 -5.92 11.25
N LYS A 74 22.12 -5.40 12.48
CA LYS A 74 23.26 -4.61 13.00
C LYS A 74 24.59 -5.38 13.02
N ARG A 75 24.56 -6.72 12.93
CA ARG A 75 25.74 -7.60 12.92
C ARG A 75 26.06 -8.16 11.54
N VAL A 76 25.18 -7.95 10.56
CA VAL A 76 25.38 -8.42 9.18
C VAL A 76 26.51 -7.61 8.55
N ARG A 77 27.48 -8.32 7.94
CA ARG A 77 28.69 -7.69 7.37
C ARG A 77 28.55 -7.33 5.90
N ARG A 78 27.65 -8.00 5.18
CA ARG A 78 27.40 -7.74 3.76
C ARG A 78 26.00 -7.15 3.63
N LEU A 79 25.95 -5.85 3.37
CA LEU A 79 24.71 -5.08 3.25
C LEU A 79 24.58 -4.59 1.82
N ASP A 80 23.34 -4.45 1.37
CA ASP A 80 22.96 -3.86 0.10
C ASP A 80 22.01 -2.70 0.37
N LEU A 81 22.00 -1.75 -0.54
CA LEU A 81 21.13 -0.60 -0.46
C LEU A 81 19.84 -0.92 -1.21
N ASP A 82 18.72 -0.91 -0.49
CA ASP A 82 17.40 -1.15 -1.07
C ASP A 82 16.54 0.11 -0.99
N THR A 83 16.26 0.69 -2.15
CA THR A 83 15.33 1.81 -2.32
C THR A 83 13.91 1.35 -2.68
N SER A 84 13.71 0.06 -2.96
CA SER A 84 12.39 -0.51 -3.28
C SER A 84 11.51 -0.68 -2.03
N LEU A 85 12.10 -0.64 -0.83
CA LEU A 85 11.38 -0.67 0.44
C LEU A 85 10.75 0.69 0.73
N ARG A 86 9.68 0.96 0.01
CA ARG A 86 8.87 2.19 -0.06
C ARG A 86 8.82 3.03 1.22
N GLY A 87 9.67 4.04 1.23
CA GLY A 87 9.80 5.16 2.18
C GLY A 87 11.00 6.00 1.72
N ALA A 88 10.99 7.31 1.90
CA ALA A 88 12.02 8.23 1.37
C ALA A 88 13.45 8.02 1.91
N GLU A 89 13.69 6.97 2.70
CA GLU A 89 14.98 6.62 3.29
C GLU A 89 15.47 5.30 2.72
N ALA A 90 16.69 5.32 2.15
CA ALA A 90 17.32 4.12 1.65
C ALA A 90 17.56 3.12 2.79
N ALA A 91 17.04 1.90 2.65
CA ALA A 91 17.14 0.88 3.68
C ALA A 91 18.38 0.00 3.43
N MET A 92 19.11 -0.35 4.49
CA MET A 92 20.18 -1.34 4.41
C MET A 92 19.61 -2.74 4.62
N VAL A 93 19.67 -3.59 3.60
CA VAL A 93 19.21 -4.99 3.65
C VAL A 93 20.40 -5.95 3.54
N PRO A 94 20.25 -7.24 3.88
CA PRO A 94 21.30 -8.22 3.64
C PRO A 94 21.63 -8.33 2.14
N ALA A 95 22.90 -8.21 1.76
CA ALA A 95 23.33 -8.35 0.36
C ALA A 95 23.25 -9.79 -0.16
N PRO A 96 23.21 -10.03 -1.48
CA PRO A 96 23.24 -11.39 -2.03
C PRO A 96 24.41 -12.21 -1.47
N GLY A 97 24.10 -13.41 -1.00
CA GLY A 97 25.02 -14.28 -0.29
C GLY A 97 24.35 -15.08 0.81
N ARG A 98 25.18 -15.74 1.62
CA ARG A 98 24.73 -16.51 2.78
C ARG A 98 24.92 -15.71 4.05
N HIS A 99 23.85 -15.63 4.84
CA HIS A 99 23.81 -15.01 6.15
C HIS A 99 23.29 -16.02 7.16
N TRP A 100 23.56 -15.78 8.44
CA TRP A 100 22.97 -16.57 9.51
C TRP A 100 22.60 -15.69 10.68
N PHE A 101 21.59 -16.10 11.42
CA PHE A 101 21.16 -15.44 12.65
C PHE A 101 20.59 -16.44 13.65
N MET A 102 20.47 -16.03 14.91
CA MET A 102 19.84 -16.82 15.96
C MET A 102 18.47 -16.24 16.30
N ARG A 103 17.45 -17.09 16.37
CA ARG A 103 16.08 -16.72 16.80
C ARG A 103 15.54 -17.78 17.76
N GLY A 104 15.08 -17.37 18.94
CA GLY A 104 14.56 -18.30 19.95
C GLY A 104 15.54 -19.42 20.33
N GLY A 105 16.84 -19.12 20.36
CA GLY A 105 17.89 -20.12 20.62
C GLY A 105 18.21 -21.06 19.45
N ARG A 106 17.59 -20.88 18.27
CA ARG A 106 17.78 -21.72 17.09
C ARG A 106 18.50 -20.98 15.97
N PRO A 107 19.41 -21.65 15.24
CA PRO A 107 20.09 -21.06 14.09
C PRO A 107 19.18 -21.06 12.86
N TYR A 108 19.24 -19.95 12.13
CA TYR A 108 18.65 -19.77 10.81
C TYR A 108 19.73 -19.37 9.83
N TRP A 109 19.68 -19.95 8.64
CA TRP A 109 20.50 -19.54 7.50
C TRP A 109 19.59 -18.86 6.48
N VAL A 110 20.06 -17.74 5.93
CA VAL A 110 19.40 -17.05 4.83
C VAL A 110 20.35 -17.07 3.66
N TRP A 111 19.92 -17.71 2.59
CA TRP A 111 20.59 -17.60 1.32
C TRP A 111 19.80 -16.65 0.43
N PHE A 112 20.40 -15.51 0.12
CA PHE A 112 19.88 -14.53 -0.81
C PHE A 112 20.63 -14.65 -2.12
N TRP A 113 19.94 -14.83 -3.24
CA TRP A 113 20.57 -14.82 -4.56
C TRP A 113 19.75 -14.03 -5.57
N ARG A 114 20.42 -13.70 -6.67
CA ARG A 114 19.88 -12.94 -7.79
C ARG A 114 20.08 -13.72 -9.06
N THR A 115 19.05 -13.75 -9.89
CA THR A 115 19.08 -14.35 -11.21
C THR A 115 18.73 -13.27 -12.22
N GLU A 116 19.59 -13.06 -13.21
CA GLU A 116 19.29 -12.18 -14.33
C GLU A 116 18.69 -13.01 -15.46
N ASN A 117 17.47 -12.68 -15.87
CA ASN A 117 16.89 -13.35 -17.03
C ASN A 117 17.32 -12.59 -18.28
N THR A 118 18.35 -13.11 -18.96
CA THR A 118 18.95 -12.47 -20.15
C THR A 118 18.16 -12.75 -21.43
N LYS A 119 17.05 -13.51 -21.36
CA LYS A 119 16.23 -13.88 -22.51
C LYS A 119 14.94 -13.05 -22.54
N GLY A 120 14.92 -12.00 -23.36
CA GLY A 120 13.74 -11.17 -23.63
C GLY A 120 14.10 -9.69 -23.81
N TYR A 121 13.19 -8.92 -24.42
CA TYR A 121 13.35 -7.45 -24.59
C TYR A 121 13.35 -6.70 -23.25
N ASN A 122 12.84 -7.32 -22.18
CA ASN A 122 12.87 -6.80 -20.81
C ASN A 122 13.85 -7.61 -19.96
N GLN A 123 15.03 -7.03 -19.69
CA GLN A 123 15.97 -7.56 -18.69
C GLN A 123 15.37 -7.35 -17.30
N ARG A 124 14.64 -8.35 -16.79
CA ARG A 124 14.13 -8.32 -15.42
C ARG A 124 15.07 -9.10 -14.50
N ARG A 125 15.60 -8.41 -13.50
CA ARG A 125 16.35 -9.00 -12.39
C ARG A 125 15.35 -9.70 -11.46
N MET A 126 15.59 -10.96 -11.13
CA MET A 126 14.79 -11.70 -10.17
C MET A 126 15.60 -11.94 -8.90
N GLU A 127 15.00 -11.62 -7.77
CA GLU A 127 15.58 -11.80 -6.46
C GLU A 127 14.87 -12.92 -5.69
N SER A 128 15.60 -13.65 -4.83
CA SER A 128 15.01 -14.78 -4.08
C SER A 128 15.74 -15.03 -2.76
N PHE A 129 14.96 -15.24 -1.70
CA PHE A 129 15.44 -15.68 -0.40
C PHE A 129 15.12 -17.16 -0.18
N MET A 130 16.06 -17.90 0.39
CA MET A 130 15.82 -19.21 1.00
C MET A 130 16.22 -19.12 2.46
N ILE A 131 15.30 -19.47 3.34
CA ILE A 131 15.50 -19.45 4.77
C ILE A 131 15.48 -20.90 5.26
N GLU A 132 16.58 -21.33 5.88
CA GLU A 132 16.77 -22.69 6.36
C GLU A 132 16.92 -22.71 7.88
N THR A 133 16.39 -23.74 8.53
CA THR A 133 16.58 -23.98 9.97
C THR A 133 16.68 -25.48 10.27
N ILE A 134 17.31 -25.84 11.38
CA ILE A 134 17.46 -27.24 11.81
C ILE A 134 16.13 -27.75 12.37
N GLY A 135 15.80 -29.00 12.04
CA GLY A 135 14.66 -29.72 12.58
C GLY A 135 13.77 -30.29 11.48
N ARG A 136 12.62 -30.83 11.89
CA ARG A 136 11.55 -31.31 10.99
C ARG A 136 10.16 -30.77 11.37
N ASP A 137 10.10 -29.97 12.43
CA ASP A 137 8.86 -29.40 12.94
C ASP A 137 8.46 -28.16 12.12
N GLN A 138 7.42 -28.32 11.31
CA GLN A 138 6.86 -27.24 10.49
C GLN A 138 6.28 -26.09 11.30
N GLN A 139 5.93 -26.29 12.58
CA GLN A 139 5.39 -25.22 13.43
C GLN A 139 6.39 -24.06 13.55
N VAL A 140 7.69 -24.36 13.51
CA VAL A 140 8.78 -23.39 13.60
C VAL A 140 8.80 -22.41 12.42
N LEU A 141 8.58 -22.93 11.20
CA LEU A 141 8.48 -22.12 9.99
C LEU A 141 7.13 -21.40 9.92
N ARG A 142 6.04 -22.03 10.39
CA ARG A 142 4.72 -21.37 10.49
C ARG A 142 4.76 -20.18 11.44
N GLN A 143 5.42 -20.30 12.59
CA GLN A 143 5.62 -19.20 13.53
C GLN A 143 6.44 -18.07 12.91
N PHE A 144 7.50 -18.41 12.16
CA PHE A 144 8.27 -17.41 11.41
C PHE A 144 7.40 -16.62 10.43
N VAL A 145 6.60 -17.33 9.61
CA VAL A 145 5.70 -16.68 8.65
C VAL A 145 4.67 -15.80 9.37
N ALA A 146 4.12 -16.28 10.49
CA ALA A 146 3.19 -15.49 11.30
C ALA A 146 3.83 -14.20 11.85
N GLU A 147 5.10 -14.24 12.27
CA GLU A 147 5.85 -13.06 12.71
C GLU A 147 6.09 -12.07 11.57
N VAL A 148 6.47 -12.54 10.37
CA VAL A 148 6.63 -11.70 9.19
C VAL A 148 5.32 -11.00 8.83
N VAL A 149 4.22 -11.73 8.80
CA VAL A 149 2.89 -11.17 8.53
C VAL A 149 2.47 -10.19 9.64
N ALA A 150 2.77 -10.49 10.91
CA ALA A 150 2.47 -9.59 12.02
C ALA A 150 3.26 -8.29 11.94
N CYS A 151 4.55 -8.36 11.58
CA CYS A 151 5.42 -7.20 11.34
C CYS A 151 4.85 -6.30 10.23
N HIS A 152 4.50 -6.90 9.08
CA HIS A 152 3.90 -6.17 7.97
C HIS A 152 2.56 -5.52 8.37
N LYS A 153 1.66 -6.27 9.03
CA LYS A 153 0.38 -5.75 9.52
C LYS A 153 0.54 -4.63 10.55
N LYS A 154 1.56 -4.68 11.40
CA LYS A 154 1.85 -3.61 12.38
C LYS A 154 2.24 -2.32 11.67
N LYS A 155 3.08 -2.41 10.62
CA LYS A 155 3.48 -1.27 9.80
C LYS A 155 2.29 -0.66 9.04
N LEU A 156 1.47 -1.51 8.41
CA LEU A 156 0.22 -1.09 7.74
C LEU A 156 -0.75 -0.36 8.69
N ARG A 157 -0.82 -0.76 9.95
CA ARG A 157 -1.68 -0.09 10.95
C ARG A 157 -1.12 1.24 11.45
N THR A 158 0.18 1.48 11.28
CA THR A 158 0.87 2.65 11.82
C THR A 158 1.02 3.73 10.76
N ALA A 159 1.10 3.34 9.48
CA ALA A 159 1.25 4.26 8.36
C ALA A 159 -0.03 4.32 7.53
N SER A 160 -0.47 5.54 7.21
CA SER A 160 -1.47 5.76 6.18
C SER A 160 -0.77 5.82 4.82
N TYR A 161 -1.30 5.06 3.86
CA TYR A 161 -0.85 5.07 2.47
C TYR A 161 -1.95 5.56 1.56
N LEU A 162 -1.57 6.19 0.45
CA LEU A 162 -2.50 6.62 -0.59
C LEU A 162 -2.37 5.71 -1.80
N TYR A 163 -3.51 5.24 -2.29
CA TYR A 163 -3.65 4.44 -3.50
C TYR A 163 -4.54 5.17 -4.50
N LEU A 164 -4.10 5.22 -5.75
CA LEU A 164 -4.87 5.67 -6.91
C LEU A 164 -5.18 4.46 -7.78
N TYR A 165 -6.35 4.47 -8.41
CA TYR A 165 -6.76 3.42 -9.31
C TYR A 165 -6.54 3.83 -10.76
N ASP A 166 -5.76 3.04 -11.49
CA ASP A 166 -5.60 3.14 -12.95
C ASP A 166 -5.92 1.76 -13.58
N ASP A 167 -4.92 0.99 -14.03
CA ASP A 167 -5.06 -0.43 -14.39
C ASP A 167 -4.93 -1.39 -13.18
N GLY A 168 -4.99 -0.83 -11.98
CA GLY A 168 -4.82 -1.50 -10.70
C GLY A 168 -4.61 -0.48 -9.58
N TRP A 169 -4.46 -0.95 -8.35
CA TRP A 169 -4.16 -0.08 -7.22
C TRP A 169 -2.66 0.24 -7.15
N ASP A 170 -2.31 1.48 -7.47
CA ASP A 170 -0.96 1.98 -7.37
C ASP A 170 -0.78 2.90 -6.18
N ARG A 171 0.28 2.64 -5.40
CA ARG A 171 0.61 3.44 -4.22
C ARG A 171 1.32 4.72 -4.66
N VAL A 172 0.87 5.86 -4.16
CA VAL A 172 1.55 7.15 -4.34
C VAL A 172 2.73 7.23 -3.39
N GLU A 173 3.95 7.30 -3.93
CA GLU A 173 5.19 7.31 -3.14
C GLU A 173 5.43 8.63 -2.41
N SER A 174 5.03 9.75 -3.02
CA SER A 174 5.17 11.11 -2.49
C SER A 174 4.07 11.50 -1.48
N TYR A 175 3.16 10.59 -1.14
CA TYR A 175 2.08 10.90 -0.22
C TYR A 175 2.59 11.05 1.22
N TRP A 176 2.35 12.23 1.79
CA TRP A 176 2.58 12.49 3.21
C TRP A 176 1.24 12.64 3.95
N PRO A 177 0.93 11.76 4.92
CA PRO A 177 -0.34 11.84 5.64
C PRO A 177 -0.51 13.18 6.35
N ARG A 178 -1.66 13.83 6.11
CA ARG A 178 -1.99 15.12 6.73
C ARG A 178 -2.35 14.88 8.20
N ARG A 179 -1.84 15.71 9.12
CA ARG A 179 -2.23 15.61 10.54
C ARG A 179 -3.67 16.08 10.73
N LEU A 180 -4.48 15.38 11.51
CA LEU A 180 -5.86 15.80 11.79
C LEU A 180 -5.93 17.18 12.45
N ASP A 181 -4.94 17.51 13.28
CA ASP A 181 -4.80 18.85 13.86
C ASP A 181 -4.78 19.90 12.76
N SER A 182 -4.07 19.66 11.65
CA SER A 182 -3.92 20.60 10.52
C SER A 182 -5.23 20.97 9.80
N VAL A 183 -6.31 20.20 10.02
CA VAL A 183 -7.64 20.46 9.43
C VAL A 183 -8.51 21.15 10.47
N LEU A 184 -9.02 22.32 10.09
CA LEU A 184 -9.83 23.18 10.97
C LEU A 184 -11.29 22.99 10.64
N LEU A 185 -12.05 22.47 11.60
CA LEU A 185 -13.50 22.32 11.50
C LEU A 185 -14.17 23.26 12.49
N LYS A 186 -15.49 23.43 12.38
CA LYS A 186 -16.25 24.17 13.39
C LYS A 186 -16.12 23.48 14.76
N PRO A 187 -16.18 24.24 15.86
CA PRO A 187 -16.04 23.67 17.21
C PRO A 187 -17.01 22.50 17.46
N GLY A 188 -16.51 21.38 17.99
CA GLY A 188 -17.30 20.19 18.30
C GLY A 188 -17.45 19.19 17.15
N GLU A 189 -17.42 19.64 15.89
CA GLU A 189 -17.58 18.75 14.71
C GLU A 189 -16.43 17.75 14.58
N LYS A 190 -15.21 18.19 14.91
CA LYS A 190 -14.02 17.33 14.89
C LYS A 190 -14.14 16.23 15.92
N GLU A 191 -14.55 16.57 17.14
CA GLU A 191 -14.70 15.64 18.25
C GLU A 191 -15.81 14.63 17.96
N HIS A 192 -16.95 15.07 17.44
CA HIS A 192 -18.06 14.20 17.06
C HIS A 192 -17.66 13.21 15.95
N LEU A 193 -16.94 13.67 14.92
CA LEU A 193 -16.45 12.81 13.84
C LEU A 193 -15.48 11.73 14.35
N ILE A 194 -14.55 12.11 15.23
CA ILE A 194 -13.59 11.17 15.83
C ILE A 194 -14.35 10.13 16.68
N GLN A 195 -15.23 10.58 17.57
CA GLN A 195 -16.00 9.69 18.46
C GLN A 195 -16.88 8.72 17.68
N ASP A 196 -17.48 9.18 16.58
CA ASP A 196 -18.32 8.35 15.73
C ASP A 196 -17.53 7.20 15.08
N LEU A 197 -16.35 7.51 14.56
CA LEU A 197 -15.46 6.52 13.95
C LEU A 197 -14.84 5.58 15.00
N GLU A 198 -14.49 6.08 16.18
CA GLU A 198 -14.06 5.25 17.32
C GLU A 198 -15.15 4.26 17.74
N ARG A 199 -16.40 4.73 17.85
CA ARG A 199 -17.55 3.91 18.18
C ARG A 199 -17.79 2.84 17.12
N PHE A 200 -17.69 3.20 15.83
CA PHE A 200 -17.76 2.23 14.74
C PHE A 200 -16.70 1.14 14.89
N ARG A 201 -15.43 1.52 15.08
CA ARG A 201 -14.31 0.59 15.23
C ARG A 201 -14.47 -0.34 16.43
N ALA A 202 -14.98 0.16 17.55
CA ALA A 202 -15.25 -0.64 18.75
C ALA A 202 -16.44 -1.60 18.57
N SER A 203 -17.32 -1.37 17.59
CA SER A 203 -18.55 -2.13 17.40
C SER A 203 -18.43 -3.35 16.46
N ARG A 204 -17.22 -3.71 16.01
CA ARG A 204 -16.97 -4.81 15.07
C ARG A 204 -17.67 -6.12 15.44
N ASP A 205 -17.56 -6.56 16.68
CA ASP A 205 -18.17 -7.81 17.13
C ASP A 205 -19.70 -7.73 17.16
N ARG A 206 -20.26 -6.53 17.40
CA ARG A 206 -21.70 -6.30 17.34
C ARG A 206 -22.22 -6.44 15.90
N TYR A 207 -21.55 -5.84 14.92
CA TYR A 207 -21.91 -6.00 13.50
C TYR A 207 -21.86 -7.47 13.08
N ARG A 208 -20.77 -8.17 13.42
CA ARG A 208 -20.62 -9.60 13.13
C ARG A 208 -21.74 -10.45 13.75
N ARG A 209 -22.11 -10.21 15.01
CA ARG A 209 -23.21 -10.95 15.68
C ARG A 209 -24.57 -10.69 15.02
N LEU A 210 -24.80 -9.49 14.51
CA LEU A 210 -26.05 -9.11 13.85
C LEU A 210 -26.11 -9.54 12.38
N GLY A 211 -25.01 -10.03 11.80
CA GLY A 211 -24.93 -10.38 10.38
C GLY A 211 -25.06 -9.17 9.44
N VAL A 212 -24.78 -7.96 9.94
CA VAL A 212 -24.84 -6.72 9.16
C VAL A 212 -23.43 -6.42 8.62
N PRO A 213 -23.29 -6.03 7.33
CA PRO A 213 -21.99 -5.70 6.76
C PRO A 213 -21.24 -4.65 7.60
N TYR A 214 -19.98 -4.95 7.94
CA TYR A 214 -19.17 -4.09 8.79
C TYR A 214 -18.47 -2.99 7.97
N HIS A 215 -19.23 -1.95 7.68
CA HIS A 215 -18.83 -0.76 6.93
C HIS A 215 -19.54 0.46 7.50
N ARG A 216 -19.05 1.65 7.17
CA ARG A 216 -19.67 2.92 7.56
C ARG A 216 -19.46 3.98 6.50
N GLY A 217 -20.52 4.69 6.14
CA GLY A 217 -20.49 5.74 5.13
C GLY A 217 -20.46 7.15 5.71
N TYR A 218 -19.51 7.97 5.26
CA TYR A 218 -19.38 9.39 5.57
C TYR A 218 -19.58 10.21 4.30
N LEU A 219 -20.43 11.25 4.38
CA LEU A 219 -20.61 12.24 3.33
C LEU A 219 -20.11 13.60 3.80
N PHE A 220 -19.11 14.14 3.13
CA PHE A 220 -18.57 15.48 3.32
C PHE A 220 -19.05 16.38 2.19
N TYR A 221 -19.84 17.42 2.49
CA TYR A 221 -20.45 18.24 1.46
C TYR A 221 -20.33 19.75 1.72
N GLY A 222 -20.31 20.56 0.67
CA GLY A 222 -20.21 22.02 0.74
C GLY A 222 -19.32 22.59 -0.37
N PRO A 223 -19.10 23.91 -0.41
CA PRO A 223 -18.38 24.57 -1.51
C PRO A 223 -16.99 23.98 -1.81
N PRO A 224 -16.47 24.13 -3.04
CA PRO A 224 -15.09 23.77 -3.34
C PRO A 224 -14.11 24.56 -2.44
N GLY A 225 -12.94 23.99 -2.14
CA GLY A 225 -11.93 24.67 -1.31
C GLY A 225 -12.19 24.66 0.20
N THR A 226 -13.23 23.99 0.72
CA THR A 226 -13.49 23.89 2.17
C THR A 226 -12.73 22.77 2.89
N GLY A 227 -11.89 22.02 2.17
CA GLY A 227 -11.00 21.00 2.76
C GLY A 227 -11.60 19.60 2.90
N LYS A 228 -12.67 19.26 2.17
CA LYS A 228 -13.35 17.96 2.20
C LYS A 228 -12.41 16.76 2.03
N THR A 229 -11.66 16.71 0.92
CA THR A 229 -10.66 15.65 0.65
C THR A 229 -9.53 15.64 1.68
N SER A 230 -9.10 16.84 2.10
CA SER A 230 -8.05 16.98 3.13
C SER A 230 -8.48 16.41 4.48
N LEU A 231 -9.76 16.55 4.85
CA LEU A 231 -10.32 15.95 6.06
C LEU A 231 -10.27 14.42 6.00
N VAL A 232 -10.63 13.82 4.87
CA VAL A 232 -10.59 12.36 4.68
C VAL A 232 -9.16 11.83 4.86
N SER A 233 -8.20 12.45 4.19
CA SER A 233 -6.78 12.12 4.30
C SER A 233 -6.29 12.20 5.75
N ALA A 234 -6.68 13.27 6.45
CA ALA A 234 -6.25 13.50 7.83
C ALA A 234 -6.93 12.55 8.85
N LEU A 235 -8.19 12.21 8.61
CA LEU A 235 -8.91 11.21 9.39
C LEU A 235 -8.29 9.82 9.19
N ALA A 236 -8.00 9.43 7.95
CA ALA A 236 -7.34 8.17 7.66
C ALA A 236 -5.98 8.07 8.36
N ALA A 237 -5.17 9.13 8.31
CA ALA A 237 -3.90 9.23 9.04
C ALA A 237 -4.06 9.02 10.55
N ARG A 238 -5.04 9.67 11.18
CA ARG A 238 -5.30 9.57 12.63
C ARG A 238 -5.59 8.15 13.09
N PHE A 239 -6.26 7.37 12.26
CA PHE A 239 -6.71 6.00 12.57
C PHE A 239 -5.84 4.91 11.91
N GLY A 240 -4.73 5.30 11.26
CA GLY A 240 -3.83 4.36 10.58
C GLY A 240 -4.53 3.57 9.48
N MET A 241 -5.39 4.25 8.70
CA MET A 241 -6.12 3.67 7.58
C MET A 241 -5.45 4.11 6.27
N SER A 242 -5.37 3.20 5.31
CA SER A 242 -4.96 3.55 3.94
C SER A 242 -6.11 4.19 3.19
N VAL A 243 -5.82 5.19 2.36
CA VAL A 243 -6.79 5.90 1.52
C VAL A 243 -6.73 5.34 0.11
N TYR A 244 -7.88 4.96 -0.42
CA TYR A 244 -8.08 4.48 -1.78
C TYR A 244 -8.96 5.48 -2.51
N ILE A 245 -8.39 6.29 -3.40
CA ILE A 245 -9.15 7.29 -4.14
C ILE A 245 -9.69 6.65 -5.42
N VAL A 246 -10.99 6.81 -5.61
CA VAL A 246 -11.72 6.32 -6.77
C VAL A 246 -12.28 7.52 -7.53
N ASN A 247 -11.77 7.77 -8.72
CA ASN A 247 -12.39 8.71 -9.66
C ASN A 247 -13.48 7.99 -10.45
N LEU A 248 -14.74 8.32 -10.16
CA LEU A 248 -15.90 7.68 -10.79
C LEU A 248 -16.05 8.06 -12.28
N SER A 249 -15.39 9.11 -12.74
CA SER A 249 -15.43 9.55 -14.13
C SER A 249 -14.57 8.69 -15.07
N GLU A 250 -13.57 8.00 -14.52
CA GLU A 250 -12.58 7.21 -15.27
C GLU A 250 -12.92 5.72 -15.29
N LEU A 251 -13.88 5.29 -14.47
CA LEU A 251 -14.24 3.88 -14.28
C LEU A 251 -15.61 3.55 -14.83
N ASN A 252 -15.82 2.25 -15.08
CA ASN A 252 -17.12 1.67 -15.35
C ASN A 252 -17.51 0.70 -14.22
N ASP A 253 -18.72 0.18 -14.23
CA ASP A 253 -19.22 -0.68 -13.14
C ASP A 253 -18.38 -1.94 -12.92
N ARG A 254 -17.81 -2.50 -13.99
CA ARG A 254 -16.98 -3.71 -13.91
C ARG A 254 -15.60 -3.40 -13.31
N THR A 255 -14.95 -2.33 -13.76
CA THR A 255 -13.64 -1.93 -13.24
C THR A 255 -13.77 -1.46 -11.81
N LEU A 256 -14.83 -0.73 -11.46
CA LEU A 256 -15.13 -0.36 -10.09
C LEU A 256 -15.30 -1.59 -9.19
N LYS A 257 -16.12 -2.57 -9.59
CA LYS A 257 -16.27 -3.82 -8.82
C LYS A 257 -14.95 -4.55 -8.66
N THR A 258 -14.13 -4.56 -9.70
CA THR A 258 -12.80 -5.19 -9.65
C THR A 258 -11.88 -4.46 -8.69
N ALA A 259 -11.87 -3.12 -8.71
CA ALA A 259 -11.11 -2.28 -7.79
C ALA A 259 -11.43 -2.62 -6.33
N MET A 260 -12.70 -2.72 -5.99
CA MET A 260 -13.15 -2.98 -4.61
C MET A 260 -12.66 -4.32 -4.05
N ASN A 261 -12.52 -5.35 -4.90
CA ASN A 261 -12.04 -6.67 -4.46
C ASN A 261 -10.58 -6.66 -4.00
N TRP A 262 -9.79 -5.68 -4.44
CA TRP A 262 -8.37 -5.56 -4.12
C TRP A 262 -8.07 -4.49 -3.05
N VAL A 263 -9.12 -3.92 -2.45
CA VAL A 263 -8.97 -3.01 -1.31
C VAL A 263 -8.62 -3.81 -0.07
N SER A 264 -7.61 -3.36 0.68
CA SER A 264 -7.19 -4.01 1.92
C SER A 264 -8.09 -3.64 3.10
N ASP A 265 -8.19 -4.52 4.09
CA ASP A 265 -8.82 -4.25 5.39
C ASP A 265 -8.32 -2.95 6.04
N ASN A 266 -9.16 -2.31 6.86
CA ASN A 266 -8.81 -1.10 7.64
C ASN A 266 -8.41 0.06 6.70
N SER A 267 -9.25 0.31 5.70
CA SER A 267 -9.03 1.32 4.67
C SER A 267 -10.21 2.27 4.55
N VAL A 268 -9.94 3.46 4.03
CA VAL A 268 -10.94 4.42 3.59
C VAL A 268 -11.01 4.40 2.08
N ILE A 269 -12.19 4.14 1.52
CA ILE A 269 -12.47 4.30 0.11
C ILE A 269 -13.05 5.69 -0.08
N LEU A 270 -12.33 6.55 -0.79
CA LEU A 270 -12.74 7.92 -1.08
C LEU A 270 -13.32 8.00 -2.49
N PHE A 271 -14.61 8.30 -2.58
CA PHE A 271 -15.27 8.69 -3.82
C PHE A 271 -15.31 10.22 -3.91
N GLU A 272 -14.55 10.78 -4.85
CA GLU A 272 -14.55 12.23 -5.08
C GLU A 272 -15.67 12.65 -6.03
N ASP A 273 -16.24 13.83 -5.77
CA ASP A 273 -17.21 14.54 -6.63
C ASP A 273 -18.35 13.64 -7.15
N ILE A 274 -19.03 12.95 -6.22
CA ILE A 274 -20.09 11.98 -6.55
C ILE A 274 -21.31 12.62 -7.25
N ASP A 275 -21.45 13.95 -7.22
CA ASP A 275 -22.46 14.71 -7.97
C ASP A 275 -22.25 14.69 -9.50
N CYS A 276 -21.01 14.47 -9.96
CA CYS A 276 -20.69 14.38 -11.39
C CYS A 276 -21.36 13.18 -12.08
N MET A 277 -21.69 12.11 -11.34
CA MET A 277 -22.37 10.92 -11.88
C MET A 277 -23.78 11.19 -12.40
N ASN A 278 -24.48 12.14 -11.77
CA ASN A 278 -25.85 12.48 -12.15
C ASN A 278 -25.87 13.38 -13.40
N ALA A 279 -24.76 14.04 -13.72
CA ALA A 279 -24.62 14.88 -14.91
C ALA A 279 -24.31 14.07 -16.19
N SER A 280 -23.59 12.95 -16.07
CA SER A 280 -23.35 12.01 -17.18
C SER A 280 -24.63 11.24 -17.55
N THR A 281 -25.36 10.75 -16.54
CA THR A 281 -26.65 10.06 -16.75
C THR A 281 -27.72 10.98 -17.36
N ARG A 282 -27.78 12.26 -16.94
CA ARG A 282 -28.68 13.25 -17.54
C ARG A 282 -28.31 13.62 -18.98
N ARG A 283 -27.03 13.69 -19.32
CA ARG A 283 -26.57 13.92 -20.71
C ARG A 283 -26.90 12.77 -21.65
N SER A 284 -26.85 11.52 -21.18
CA SER A 284 -27.29 10.37 -21.97
C SER A 284 -28.81 10.32 -22.21
N GLN A 285 -29.61 10.91 -21.31
CA GLN A 285 -31.07 10.95 -21.45
C GLN A 285 -31.58 12.21 -22.20
N ALA A 286 -30.84 13.32 -22.16
CA ALA A 286 -31.19 14.57 -22.82
C ALA A 286 -30.50 14.73 -24.19
N GLY A 287 -30.91 13.93 -25.17
CA GLY A 287 -30.87 14.30 -26.59
C GLY A 287 -29.50 14.32 -27.31
N GLY A 288 -29.20 13.23 -28.01
CA GLY A 288 -28.20 13.20 -29.08
C GLY A 288 -28.24 11.89 -29.83
N ALA A 289 -29.18 11.75 -30.77
CA ALA A 289 -29.12 10.67 -31.76
C ALA A 289 -27.74 10.69 -32.42
N PRO A 290 -27.02 9.54 -32.54
CA PRO A 290 -25.87 9.49 -33.42
C PRO A 290 -26.41 9.67 -34.84
N ARG A 291 -26.08 10.81 -35.46
CA ARG A 291 -26.24 10.97 -36.89
C ARG A 291 -25.41 9.89 -37.58
N SER A 292 -26.04 9.28 -38.57
CA SER A 292 -25.53 8.25 -39.46
C SER A 292 -24.10 8.49 -39.93
N GLU A 293 -23.24 7.48 -39.79
CA GLU A 293 -22.20 7.19 -40.78
C GLU A 293 -22.22 5.67 -41.04
N THR A 294 -22.68 5.36 -42.26
CA THR A 294 -22.32 4.23 -43.14
C THR A 294 -22.08 2.83 -42.55
N ALA A 295 -22.88 1.90 -43.05
CA ALA A 295 -22.71 0.46 -42.93
C ALA A 295 -21.34 -0.05 -43.41
N ASP A 296 -20.99 -1.23 -42.89
CA ASP A 296 -19.84 -2.10 -43.20
C ASP A 296 -18.52 -1.84 -42.45
N ASP A 297 -18.47 -2.24 -41.17
CA ASP A 297 -17.22 -2.75 -40.57
C ASP A 297 -17.49 -3.71 -39.39
N PRO A 298 -17.09 -5.00 -39.42
CA PRO A 298 -17.31 -5.95 -38.33
C PRO A 298 -16.22 -5.83 -37.27
N LYS A 299 -16.25 -4.73 -36.49
CA LYS A 299 -15.46 -4.57 -35.25
C LYS A 299 -16.28 -3.96 -34.10
N GLU A 300 -17.54 -4.37 -33.95
CA GLU A 300 -18.33 -4.03 -32.76
C GLU A 300 -18.05 -4.99 -31.59
N LYS A 301 -16.94 -4.76 -30.88
CA LYS A 301 -16.71 -5.37 -29.56
C LYS A 301 -16.29 -4.39 -28.46
N SER A 302 -16.42 -3.07 -28.64
CA SER A 302 -15.96 -2.11 -27.64
C SER A 302 -16.75 -0.80 -27.52
N ALA A 303 -18.05 -0.80 -27.87
CA ALA A 303 -18.92 0.35 -27.58
C ALA A 303 -19.54 0.34 -26.16
N ILE A 304 -19.48 -0.80 -25.46
CA ILE A 304 -20.10 -0.98 -24.13
C ILE A 304 -19.18 -0.53 -22.98
N ASP A 305 -17.86 -0.46 -23.20
CA ASP A 305 -16.88 -0.13 -22.14
C ASP A 305 -16.67 1.38 -21.90
N LYS A 306 -17.39 2.27 -22.61
CA LYS A 306 -17.24 3.74 -22.53
C LYS A 306 -18.34 4.49 -21.78
N MET A 307 -19.16 3.81 -20.98
CA MET A 307 -20.08 4.50 -20.06
C MET A 307 -19.50 4.42 -18.66
N GLY A 308 -19.27 5.59 -18.05
CA GLY A 308 -18.74 5.71 -16.69
C GLY A 308 -19.60 5.00 -15.65
N VAL A 309 -19.19 5.04 -14.38
CA VAL A 309 -19.90 4.34 -13.30
C VAL A 309 -21.37 4.76 -13.24
N SER A 310 -22.27 3.78 -13.28
CA SER A 310 -23.71 4.00 -13.10
C SER A 310 -24.03 4.17 -11.62
N LEU A 311 -25.11 4.90 -11.31
CA LEU A 311 -25.59 5.00 -9.91
C LEU A 311 -25.81 3.61 -9.30
N SER A 312 -26.42 2.69 -10.05
CA SER A 312 -26.64 1.30 -9.64
C SER A 312 -25.31 0.56 -9.36
N GLY A 313 -24.28 0.81 -10.16
CA GLY A 313 -22.93 0.28 -9.97
C GLY A 313 -22.31 0.73 -8.66
N LEU A 314 -22.37 2.04 -8.36
CA LEU A 314 -21.90 2.59 -7.09
C LEU A 314 -22.71 2.03 -5.91
N LEU A 315 -24.04 1.97 -6.01
CA LEU A 315 -24.88 1.43 -4.96
C LEU A 315 -24.51 -0.02 -4.61
N ASN A 316 -24.32 -0.87 -5.63
CA ASN A 316 -23.90 -2.26 -5.44
C ASN A 316 -22.53 -2.40 -4.75
N VAL A 317 -21.67 -1.40 -4.81
CA VAL A 317 -20.37 -1.38 -4.13
C VAL A 317 -20.48 -0.97 -2.67
N LEU A 318 -21.48 -0.14 -2.34
CA LEU A 318 -21.72 0.32 -0.98
C LEU A 318 -22.40 -0.76 -0.13
N ASP A 319 -23.49 -1.35 -0.62
CA ASP A 319 -24.33 -2.27 0.15
C ASP A 319 -24.61 -3.62 -0.52
N GLY A 320 -23.97 -3.90 -1.65
CA GLY A 320 -24.15 -5.16 -2.37
C GLY A 320 -23.38 -6.33 -1.76
N PHE A 321 -23.64 -7.54 -2.29
CA PHE A 321 -23.03 -8.79 -1.81
C PHE A 321 -21.50 -8.84 -1.95
N SER A 322 -20.93 -8.01 -2.80
CA SER A 322 -19.48 -7.90 -3.02
C SER A 322 -18.85 -6.69 -2.33
N ALA A 323 -19.57 -6.02 -1.41
CA ALA A 323 -19.03 -4.89 -0.67
C ALA A 323 -17.88 -5.37 0.24
N PRO A 324 -16.69 -4.73 0.18
CA PRO A 324 -15.59 -5.06 1.07
C PRO A 324 -15.99 -4.89 2.55
N GLU A 325 -15.57 -5.83 3.40
CA GLU A 325 -15.76 -5.71 4.85
C GLU A 325 -14.63 -4.87 5.48
N ASN A 326 -14.89 -4.29 6.65
CA ASN A 326 -13.88 -3.58 7.45
C ASN A 326 -13.28 -2.36 6.72
N VAL A 327 -14.13 -1.66 5.97
CA VAL A 327 -13.81 -0.41 5.26
C VAL A 327 -14.70 0.73 5.75
N VAL A 328 -14.19 1.95 5.56
CA VAL A 328 -14.94 3.18 5.71
C VAL A 328 -15.13 3.77 4.32
N TYR A 329 -16.36 4.13 3.96
CA TYR A 329 -16.63 4.88 2.75
C TYR A 329 -16.64 6.36 3.09
N ALA A 330 -15.88 7.16 2.35
CA ALA A 330 -15.91 8.61 2.40
C ALA A 330 -16.32 9.13 1.03
N MET A 331 -17.29 10.03 1.00
CA MET A 331 -17.78 10.65 -0.22
C MET A 331 -17.65 12.15 -0.09
N THR A 332 -17.21 12.81 -1.16
CA THR A 332 -17.21 14.27 -1.24
C THR A 332 -18.17 14.73 -2.33
N THR A 333 -18.86 15.83 -2.08
CA THR A 333 -19.70 16.49 -3.09
C THR A 333 -19.72 18.00 -2.86
N ASN A 334 -19.88 18.77 -3.93
CA ASN A 334 -20.06 20.21 -3.80
C ASN A 334 -21.51 20.59 -3.47
N ASP A 335 -22.47 19.80 -3.94
CA ASP A 335 -23.90 20.04 -3.73
C ASP A 335 -24.65 18.73 -3.39
N ILE A 336 -25.15 18.65 -2.16
CA ILE A 336 -25.94 17.51 -1.68
C ILE A 336 -27.33 17.42 -2.35
N SER A 337 -27.88 18.53 -2.84
CA SER A 337 -29.22 18.56 -3.45
C SER A 337 -29.28 17.81 -4.78
N GLY A 338 -28.13 17.71 -5.45
CA GLY A 338 -27.97 16.96 -6.69
C GLY A 338 -27.88 15.44 -6.51
N LEU A 339 -27.80 14.92 -5.28
CA LEU A 339 -27.62 13.48 -5.02
C LEU A 339 -28.93 12.70 -4.98
N ASP A 340 -28.87 11.44 -5.42
CA ASP A 340 -30.01 10.54 -5.39
C ASP A 340 -30.36 10.14 -3.94
N ALA A 341 -31.64 10.18 -3.59
CA ALA A 341 -32.14 9.83 -2.25
C ALA A 341 -31.81 8.39 -1.85
N ALA A 342 -31.56 7.49 -2.80
CA ALA A 342 -31.12 6.13 -2.56
C ALA A 342 -29.70 6.07 -1.95
N LEU A 343 -28.80 7.00 -2.29
CA LEU A 343 -27.46 7.09 -1.67
C LEU A 343 -27.54 7.50 -0.20
N LEU A 344 -28.49 8.38 0.13
CA LEU A 344 -28.62 9.00 1.46
C LEU A 344 -29.24 8.09 2.53
N ARG A 345 -29.52 6.82 2.21
CA ARG A 345 -30.14 5.86 3.12
C ARG A 345 -29.15 5.34 4.17
N PRO A 346 -29.61 5.05 5.40
CA PRO A 346 -28.79 4.39 6.41
C PRO A 346 -28.24 3.04 5.90
N GLY A 347 -27.00 2.72 6.25
CA GLY A 347 -26.26 1.60 5.68
C GLY A 347 -25.50 1.93 4.39
N ARG A 348 -25.71 3.11 3.79
CA ARG A 348 -24.88 3.63 2.69
C ARG A 348 -24.16 4.90 3.10
N ILE A 349 -24.91 5.86 3.64
CA ILE A 349 -24.40 7.11 4.23
C ILE A 349 -24.99 7.22 5.64
N ASP A 350 -24.14 7.05 6.65
CA ASP A 350 -24.52 7.03 8.07
C ASP A 350 -24.19 8.34 8.78
N TYR A 351 -23.21 9.09 8.28
CA TYR A 351 -22.77 10.36 8.84
C TYR A 351 -22.66 11.40 7.73
N LYS A 352 -23.20 12.61 7.98
CA LYS A 352 -23.18 13.73 7.03
C LYS A 352 -22.56 14.93 7.72
N LEU A 353 -21.53 15.52 7.11
CA LEU A 353 -20.86 16.70 7.62
C LEU A 353 -20.86 17.79 6.55
N TYR A 354 -21.39 18.95 6.90
CA TYR A 354 -21.34 20.14 6.07
C TYR A 354 -20.05 20.93 6.33
N LEU A 355 -19.22 21.08 5.30
CA LEU A 355 -18.05 21.95 5.29
C LEU A 355 -18.39 23.21 4.49
N GLY A 356 -18.96 24.19 5.18
CA GLY A 356 -19.37 25.47 4.62
C GLY A 356 -18.32 26.56 4.78
N GLU A 357 -18.82 27.80 4.80
CA GLU A 357 -18.02 29.01 4.94
C GLU A 357 -17.10 28.99 6.18
N ALA A 358 -15.95 29.64 6.03
CA ALA A 358 -14.95 29.79 7.08
C ALA A 358 -15.49 30.64 8.24
N CYS A 359 -15.67 30.03 9.42
CA CYS A 359 -16.08 30.77 10.60
C CYS A 359 -14.91 31.53 11.23
N GLU A 360 -15.21 32.57 12.02
CA GLU A 360 -14.20 33.39 12.68
C GLU A 360 -13.22 32.56 13.51
N SER A 361 -13.72 31.59 14.29
CA SER A 361 -12.85 30.71 15.10
C SER A 361 -11.87 29.90 14.25
N GLN A 362 -12.28 29.40 13.07
CA GLN A 362 -11.39 28.69 12.15
C GLN A 362 -10.34 29.63 11.55
N LYS A 363 -10.73 30.86 11.19
CA LYS A 363 -9.81 31.87 10.65
C LYS A 363 -8.74 32.26 11.68
N VAL A 364 -9.15 32.54 12.91
CA VAL A 364 -8.24 32.86 14.02
C VAL A 364 -7.27 31.72 14.28
N GLU A 365 -7.76 30.47 14.34
CA GLU A 365 -6.90 29.31 14.54
C GLU A 365 -5.92 29.11 13.38
N LEU A 366 -6.34 29.36 12.13
CA LEU A 366 -5.45 29.26 10.97
C LEU A 366 -4.37 30.35 11.01
N TYR A 367 -4.74 31.59 11.33
CA TYR A 367 -3.81 32.71 11.45
C TYR A 367 -2.70 32.39 12.46
N ARG A 368 -3.07 31.92 13.66
CA ARG A 368 -2.11 31.55 14.72
C ARG A 368 -1.19 30.39 14.35
N ARG A 369 -1.51 29.61 13.32
CA ARG A 369 -0.61 28.57 12.79
C ARG A 369 0.42 29.11 11.82
N PHE A 370 0.06 30.12 11.04
CA PHE A 370 1.00 30.85 10.18
C PHE A 370 1.93 31.74 11.01
N PHE A 371 1.38 32.38 12.05
CA PHE A 371 2.12 33.31 12.91
C PHE A 371 2.02 32.88 14.39
N PRO A 372 2.81 31.91 14.85
CA PRO A 372 2.72 31.37 16.22
C PRO A 372 2.96 32.39 17.34
N GLU A 373 3.77 33.42 17.06
CA GLU A 373 4.11 34.49 18.01
C GLU A 373 3.03 35.58 18.13
N SER A 374 2.02 35.57 17.26
CA SER A 374 0.94 36.56 17.25
C SER A 374 -0.05 36.37 18.41
N SER A 375 -0.62 37.49 18.87
CA SER A 375 -1.66 37.46 19.91
C SER A 375 -3.01 37.02 19.35
N GLU A 376 -3.89 36.48 20.20
CA GLU A 376 -5.25 36.12 19.77
C GLU A 376 -6.08 37.35 19.32
N GLU A 377 -5.83 38.51 19.94
CA GLU A 377 -6.48 39.77 19.61
C GLU A 377 -6.10 40.25 18.21
N GLU A 378 -4.82 40.15 17.85
CA GLU A 378 -4.32 40.45 16.51
C GLU A 378 -4.90 39.50 15.47
N ALA A 379 -4.88 38.19 15.74
CA ALA A 379 -5.46 37.18 14.86
C ALA A 379 -6.97 37.41 14.63
N ARG A 380 -7.70 37.81 15.68
CA ARG A 380 -9.13 38.15 15.59
C ARG A 380 -9.35 39.43 14.80
N ALA A 381 -8.56 40.48 15.05
CA ALA A 381 -8.63 41.72 14.29
C ALA A 381 -8.39 41.48 12.80
N PHE A 382 -7.39 40.67 12.44
CA PHE A 382 -7.11 40.30 11.05
C PHE A 382 -8.25 39.51 10.41
N ALA A 383 -8.79 38.51 11.12
CA ALA A 383 -9.90 37.68 10.64
C ALA A 383 -11.20 38.47 10.43
N GLN A 384 -11.43 39.53 11.21
CA GLN A 384 -12.58 40.43 11.06
C GLN A 384 -12.37 41.46 9.94
N ALA A 385 -11.14 41.95 9.77
CA ALA A 385 -10.81 42.91 8.72
C ALA A 385 -10.79 42.30 7.31
N ASN A 386 -10.47 41.01 7.19
CA ASN A 386 -10.32 40.33 5.90
C ASN A 386 -11.47 39.33 5.65
N TRP A 387 -12.29 39.64 4.66
CA TRP A 387 -13.33 38.73 4.19
C TRP A 387 -12.73 37.58 3.39
N ALA A 388 -13.20 36.37 3.67
CA ALA A 388 -12.91 35.15 2.92
C ALA A 388 -14.09 34.21 3.11
N GLU A 389 -14.60 33.68 2.01
CA GLU A 389 -15.75 32.77 2.02
C GLU A 389 -15.29 31.38 2.44
N THR A 390 -14.16 30.91 1.90
CA THR A 390 -13.63 29.57 2.19
C THR A 390 -12.32 29.60 2.97
N MET A 391 -12.01 28.48 3.64
CA MET A 391 -10.73 28.31 4.32
C MET A 391 -9.54 28.34 3.34
N ALA A 392 -9.72 27.89 2.09
CA ALA A 392 -8.69 27.97 1.06
C ALA A 392 -8.38 29.41 0.64
N GLU A 393 -9.40 30.25 0.46
CA GLU A 393 -9.21 31.68 0.20
C GLU A 393 -8.47 32.37 1.34
N PHE A 394 -8.89 32.12 2.58
CA PHE A 394 -8.23 32.69 3.74
C PHE A 394 -6.78 32.22 3.88
N GLN A 395 -6.50 30.94 3.60
CA GLN A 395 -5.14 30.41 3.53
C GLN A 395 -4.31 31.13 2.46
N GLY A 396 -4.89 31.44 1.30
CA GLY A 396 -4.24 32.22 0.25
C GLY A 396 -3.84 33.63 0.70
N LEU A 397 -4.70 34.32 1.45
CA LEU A 397 -4.40 35.64 2.03
C LEU A 397 -3.21 35.57 3.02
N LEU A 398 -3.15 34.55 3.86
CA LEU A 398 -2.05 34.38 4.83
C LEU A 398 -0.72 34.08 4.14
N LEU A 399 -0.74 33.26 3.08
CA LEU A 399 0.46 32.96 2.29
C LEU A 399 1.02 34.22 1.62
N ALA A 400 0.15 35.10 1.13
CA ALA A 400 0.59 36.38 0.56
C ALA A 400 1.23 37.28 1.64
N LEU A 401 0.61 37.36 2.82
CA LEU A 401 1.14 38.12 3.95
C LEU A 401 2.49 37.60 4.43
N GLU A 402 2.67 36.28 4.50
CA GLU A 402 3.94 35.64 4.90
C GLU A 402 5.09 36.00 3.94
N GLN A 403 4.83 36.09 2.65
CA GLN A 403 5.82 36.52 1.65
C GLN A 403 6.22 38.00 1.81
N GLU A 404 5.29 38.87 2.17
CA GLU A 404 5.55 40.29 2.43
C GLU A 404 6.38 40.49 3.72
N VAL A 405 6.09 39.74 4.78
CA VAL A 405 6.88 39.79 6.02
C VAL A 405 8.29 39.25 5.79
N GLY A 406 8.42 38.10 5.10
CA GLY A 406 9.72 37.50 4.81
C GLY A 406 10.62 38.35 3.90
N THR A 407 10.05 39.11 2.96
CA THR A 407 10.84 40.06 2.14
C THR A 407 11.31 41.28 2.94
N THR A 408 10.55 41.69 3.96
CA THR A 408 10.90 42.80 4.84
C THR A 408 12.07 42.44 5.78
N GLU A 409 12.13 41.21 6.29
CA GLU A 409 13.27 40.74 7.11
C GLU A 409 14.56 40.57 6.31
N VAL A 410 14.49 40.11 5.06
CA VAL A 410 15.69 39.95 4.20
C VAL A 410 16.29 41.31 3.80
N GLY A 411 15.46 42.35 3.66
CA GLY A 411 15.92 43.72 3.38
C GLY A 411 16.68 44.39 4.54
N VAL A 412 16.47 43.94 5.79
CA VAL A 412 17.11 44.52 6.98
C VAL A 412 18.47 43.88 7.27
N VAL A 413 18.75 42.68 6.74
CA VAL A 413 20.05 41.99 6.91
C VAL A 413 21.09 42.42 5.85
N GLN A 414 20.68 43.17 4.82
CA GLN A 414 21.57 43.69 3.77
C GLN A 414 21.80 45.22 3.80
N SER A 415 21.38 45.92 4.86
CA SER A 415 21.64 47.37 5.02
C SER A 415 22.63 47.69 6.13
#